data_AF-A0AB73B3S1-F1
#
_entry.id   AF-A0AB73B3S1-F1
#
_cell.length_a   1.000
_cell.length_b   1.000
_cell.length_c   1.000
_cell.angle_alpha   90.00
_cell.angle_beta   90.00
_cell.angle_gamma   90.00
#
_symmetry.space_group_name_H-M   'P 1'
#
loop_
_entity.id
_entity.type
_entity.pdbx_description
1 polymer ?
#
loop_
_entity_poly.entity_id
_entity_poly.type
_entity_poly.pdbx_seq_one_letter_code
_entity_poly.pdbx_strand_id
1 'polypeptide(L)'
;MTEESRYPDNEMMFAKPLPDEWLEFADLREDLLLNYGYNTARAYWNDLEEWFWWSIERDKDVLDLSEKDQKQYIALLRRRKYSESTIRRRQVTLRLLYRLRDENPKG
;
A
#
# COMPACT_ATOMS: atom_id res chain seq x y z
N MET A 1 32.79 1.39 -32.10
CA MET A 1 31.80 2.25 -31.43
C MET A 1 30.86 1.31 -30.73
N THR A 2 30.88 1.39 -29.41
CA THR A 2 30.35 0.43 -28.45
C THR A 2 28.84 0.28 -28.60
N GLU A 3 28.40 -0.95 -28.84
CA GLU A 3 27.08 -1.44 -28.49
C GLU A 3 26.83 -1.04 -27.03
N GLU A 4 26.03 0.00 -26.81
CA GLU A 4 25.55 0.34 -25.50
C GLU A 4 24.83 -0.90 -24.97
N SER A 5 25.44 -1.50 -23.95
CA SER A 5 24.91 -2.58 -23.14
C SER A 5 23.48 -2.26 -22.68
N ARG A 6 22.49 -2.52 -23.53
CA ARG A 6 21.12 -2.76 -23.08
C ARG A 6 21.21 -3.95 -22.15
N TYR A 7 20.69 -3.78 -20.93
CA TYR A 7 20.53 -4.88 -20.00
C TYR A 7 19.87 -6.04 -20.74
N PRO A 8 20.35 -7.29 -20.58
CA PRO A 8 19.75 -8.43 -21.23
C PRO A 8 18.25 -8.47 -20.89
N ASP A 9 17.37 -8.36 -21.90
CA ASP A 9 15.91 -8.36 -21.70
C ASP A 9 15.44 -9.65 -20.99
N ASN A 10 16.25 -10.70 -20.99
CA ASN A 10 16.04 -11.97 -20.28
C ASN A 10 16.39 -11.93 -18.77
N GLU A 11 17.06 -10.88 -18.28
CA GLU A 11 17.33 -10.65 -16.85
C GLU A 11 16.37 -9.64 -16.21
N MET A 12 15.56 -8.94 -17.01
CA MET A 12 14.37 -8.27 -16.49
C MET A 12 13.35 -9.35 -16.15
N MET A 13 13.45 -9.90 -14.93
CA MET A 13 12.33 -10.53 -14.27
C MET A 13 11.27 -9.44 -14.12
N PHE A 14 10.46 -9.22 -15.16
CA PHE A 14 9.27 -8.38 -15.08
C PHE A 14 8.57 -8.82 -13.80
N ALA A 15 8.41 -7.90 -12.85
CA ALA A 15 7.67 -8.18 -11.64
C ALA A 15 6.36 -8.83 -12.08
N LYS A 16 6.11 -10.06 -11.62
CA LYS A 16 4.88 -10.76 -12.00
C LYS A 16 3.73 -9.79 -11.76
N PRO A 17 2.81 -9.63 -12.71
CA PRO A 17 1.65 -8.77 -12.49
C PRO A 17 1.01 -9.19 -11.17
N LEU A 18 0.63 -8.18 -10.38
CA LEU A 18 -0.12 -8.43 -9.16
C LEU A 18 -1.36 -9.27 -9.54
N PRO A 19 -1.71 -10.32 -8.76
CA PRO A 19 -2.96 -11.03 -8.96
C PRO A 19 -4.13 -10.05 -9.12
N ASP A 20 -5.10 -10.39 -9.97
CA ASP A 20 -6.21 -9.50 -10.34
C ASP A 20 -6.94 -8.93 -9.12
N GLU A 21 -7.04 -9.74 -8.05
CA GLU A 21 -7.63 -9.40 -6.75
C GLU A 21 -6.92 -8.23 -6.01
N TRP A 22 -5.69 -7.87 -6.40
CA TRP A 22 -4.92 -6.77 -5.79
C TRP A 22 -4.77 -5.55 -6.71
N LEU A 23 -5.27 -5.61 -7.95
CA LEU A 23 -5.20 -4.50 -8.89
C LEU A 23 -5.97 -3.28 -8.38
N GLU A 24 -7.15 -3.48 -7.80
CA GLU A 24 -7.96 -2.39 -7.24
C GLU A 24 -7.19 -1.64 -6.13
N PHE A 25 -6.55 -2.37 -5.21
CA PHE A 25 -5.72 -1.75 -4.17
C PHE A 25 -4.54 -0.98 -4.76
N ALA A 26 -3.87 -1.54 -5.78
CA ALA A 26 -2.73 -0.91 -6.43
C ALA A 26 -3.15 0.41 -7.12
N ASP A 27 -4.24 0.39 -7.88
CA ASP A 27 -4.80 1.55 -8.57
C ASP A 27 -5.20 2.64 -7.57
N LEU A 28 -5.96 2.29 -6.52
CA LEU A 28 -6.37 3.25 -5.48
C LEU A 28 -5.17 3.84 -4.74
N ARG A 29 -4.15 3.03 -4.48
CA ARG A 29 -2.89 3.52 -3.88
C ARG A 29 -2.23 4.52 -4.82
N GLU A 30 -2.08 4.22 -6.09
CA GLU A 30 -1.47 5.14 -7.05
C GLU A 30 -2.25 6.44 -7.18
N ASP A 31 -3.57 6.36 -7.35
CA ASP A 31 -4.48 7.51 -7.42
C ASP A 31 -4.37 8.40 -6.16
N LEU A 32 -4.28 7.79 -4.97
CA LEU A 32 -4.09 8.53 -3.73
C LEU A 32 -2.76 9.31 -3.73
N LEU A 33 -1.68 8.66 -4.16
CA LEU A 33 -0.32 9.19 -4.06
C LEU A 33 -0.04 10.35 -5.03
N LEU A 34 -0.75 10.42 -6.15
CA LEU A 34 -0.66 11.53 -7.12
C LEU A 34 -0.98 12.91 -6.51
N ASN A 35 -1.72 12.94 -5.40
CA ASN A 35 -2.13 14.18 -4.74
C ASN A 35 -1.08 14.75 -3.77
N TYR A 36 0.10 14.12 -3.64
CA TYR A 36 1.08 14.48 -2.63
C TYR A 36 2.50 14.65 -3.21
N GLY A 37 3.29 15.53 -2.58
CA GLY A 37 4.72 15.66 -2.88
C GLY A 37 5.50 14.40 -2.52
N TYR A 38 6.65 14.19 -3.18
CA TYR A 38 7.46 12.96 -3.13
C TYR A 38 7.65 12.36 -1.72
N ASN A 39 8.04 13.16 -0.73
CA ASN A 39 8.31 12.64 0.62
C ASN A 39 7.05 12.10 1.30
N THR A 40 5.91 12.78 1.12
CA THR A 40 4.62 12.35 1.65
C THR A 40 4.13 11.12 0.90
N ALA A 41 4.22 11.13 -0.43
CA ALA A 41 3.85 9.99 -1.26
C ALA A 41 4.66 8.74 -0.88
N ARG A 42 5.98 8.85 -0.73
CA ARG A 42 6.85 7.75 -0.29
C ARG A 42 6.45 7.21 1.09
N ALA A 43 6.13 8.09 2.04
CA ALA A 43 5.70 7.68 3.36
C ALA A 43 4.36 6.94 3.33
N TYR A 44 3.40 7.46 2.55
CA TYR A 44 2.07 6.86 2.40
C TYR A 44 2.12 5.54 1.65
N TRP A 45 2.97 5.43 0.63
CA TRP A 45 3.20 4.17 -0.08
C TRP A 45 3.67 3.09 0.88
N ASN A 46 4.70 3.38 1.69
CA ASN A 46 5.18 2.43 2.70
C ASN A 46 4.11 2.07 3.73
N ASP A 47 3.33 3.05 4.18
CA ASP A 47 2.28 2.85 5.17
C ASP A 47 1.17 1.93 4.63
N LEU A 48 0.77 2.09 3.36
CA LEU A 48 -0.22 1.22 2.69
C LEU A 48 0.32 -0.16 2.39
N GLU A 49 1.58 -0.26 1.99
CA GLU A 49 2.24 -1.55 1.75
C GLU A 49 2.28 -2.40 3.02
N GLU A 50 2.50 -1.77 4.17
CA GLU A 50 2.51 -2.44 5.46
C GLU A 50 1.11 -2.85 5.95
N TRP A 51 0.05 -2.16 5.52
CA TRP A 51 -1.33 -2.60 5.72
C TRP A 51 -1.68 -3.77 4.81
N PHE A 52 -1.27 -3.70 3.54
CA PHE A 52 -1.46 -4.75 2.55
C PHE A 52 -0.88 -6.07 3.03
N TRP A 53 0.43 -6.15 3.28
CA TRP A 53 1.08 -7.39 3.69
C TRP A 53 0.51 -7.96 4.99
N TRP A 54 0.22 -7.11 5.97
CA TRP A 54 -0.41 -7.56 7.22
C TRP A 54 -1.77 -8.22 6.99
N SER A 55 -2.54 -7.70 6.04
CA SER A 55 -3.87 -8.18 5.67
C SER A 55 -3.79 -9.51 4.93
N ILE A 56 -2.92 -9.60 3.91
CA ILE A 56 -2.68 -10.84 3.14
C ILE A 56 -2.23 -12.00 4.04
N GLU A 57 -1.26 -11.75 4.93
CA GLU A 57 -0.78 -12.75 5.90
C GLU A 57 -1.89 -13.32 6.80
N ARG A 58 -3.04 -12.65 6.87
CA ARG A 58 -4.17 -12.98 7.77
C ARG A 58 -5.44 -13.30 7.01
N ASP A 59 -5.36 -13.50 5.70
CA ASP A 59 -6.51 -13.79 4.84
C ASP A 59 -7.59 -12.71 4.97
N LYS A 60 -7.16 -11.45 4.84
CA LYS A 60 -8.02 -10.25 4.92
C LYS A 60 -7.90 -9.42 3.67
N ASP A 61 -9.03 -8.84 3.28
CA ASP A 61 -9.06 -7.78 2.28
C ASP A 61 -8.61 -6.46 2.92
N VAL A 62 -7.53 -5.87 2.39
CA VAL A 62 -7.00 -4.57 2.83
C VAL A 62 -7.98 -3.44 2.56
N LEU A 63 -8.84 -3.57 1.55
CA LEU A 63 -9.87 -2.58 1.22
C LEU A 63 -11.06 -2.68 2.17
N ASP A 64 -11.30 -3.81 2.84
CA ASP A 64 -12.45 -4.01 3.73
C ASP A 64 -12.08 -4.45 5.16
N LEU A 65 -11.04 -3.84 5.75
CA LEU A 65 -10.67 -4.14 7.14
C LEU A 65 -11.71 -3.61 8.12
N SER A 66 -12.28 -4.53 8.92
CA SER A 66 -13.17 -4.18 10.03
C SER A 66 -12.47 -3.30 11.08
N GLU A 67 -13.24 -2.60 11.91
CA GLU A 67 -12.67 -1.86 13.04
C GLU A 67 -11.82 -2.74 13.97
N LYS A 68 -12.22 -4.01 14.13
CA LYS A 68 -11.49 -4.97 14.96
C LYS A 68 -10.12 -5.27 14.37
N ASP A 69 -10.05 -5.43 13.04
CA ASP A 69 -8.80 -5.69 12.33
C ASP A 69 -7.85 -4.50 12.44
N GLN A 70 -8.37 -3.30 12.23
CA GLN A 70 -7.60 -2.07 12.42
C GLN A 70 -7.08 -1.98 13.86
N LYS A 71 -7.91 -2.24 14.88
CA LYS A 71 -7.48 -2.24 16.29
C LYS A 71 -6.39 -3.29 16.57
N GLN A 72 -6.47 -4.47 15.96
CA GLN A 72 -5.45 -5.53 16.10
C GLN A 72 -4.11 -5.11 15.48
N TYR A 73 -4.13 -4.54 14.27
CA TYR A 73 -2.93 -4.03 13.63
C TYR A 73 -2.27 -2.92 14.45
N ILE A 74 -3.05 -1.98 14.96
CA ILE A 74 -2.53 -0.89 15.78
C ILE A 74 -1.94 -1.42 17.10
N ALA A 75 -2.56 -2.42 17.72
CA ALA A 75 -1.98 -3.08 18.88
C ALA A 75 -0.64 -3.78 18.55
N LEU A 76 -0.52 -4.40 17.36
CA LEU A 76 0.72 -4.97 16.87
C LEU A 76 1.81 -3.91 16.69
N LEU A 77 1.50 -2.77 16.06
CA LEU A 77 2.46 -1.67 15.88
C LEU A 77 2.98 -1.14 17.22
N ARG A 78 2.10 -0.97 18.21
CA ARG A 78 2.51 -0.55 19.57
C ARG A 78 3.42 -1.59 20.23
N ARG A 79 3.13 -2.88 20.08
CA ARG A 79 3.99 -3.97 20.58
C ARG A 79 5.38 -3.95 19.92
N ARG A 80 5.43 -3.63 18.62
CA ARG A 80 6.67 -3.44 17.84
C ARG A 80 7.38 -2.09 18.12
N LYS A 81 6.88 -1.29 19.06
CA LYS A 81 7.49 -0.01 19.51
C LYS A 81 7.57 1.05 18.41
N TYR A 82 6.67 1.03 17.42
CA TYR A 82 6.52 2.16 16.50
C TYR A 82 6.08 3.42 17.26
N SER A 83 6.53 4.59 16.80
CA SER A 83 6.11 5.87 17.37
C SER A 83 4.62 6.13 17.16
N GLU A 84 3.99 6.86 18.08
CA GLU A 84 2.59 7.28 17.93
C GLU A 84 2.39 8.15 16.67
N SER A 85 3.41 8.90 16.22
CA SER A 85 3.36 9.63 14.94
C SER A 85 3.26 8.68 13.74
N THR A 86 4.02 7.59 13.73
CA THR A 86 3.96 6.59 12.65
C THR A 86 2.63 5.86 12.66
N ILE A 87 2.14 5.46 13.84
CA ILE A 87 0.84 4.79 14.01
C ILE A 87 -0.28 5.68 13.49
N ARG A 88 -0.31 6.96 13.88
CA ARG A 88 -1.32 7.92 13.40
C ARG A 88 -1.25 8.10 11.88
N ARG A 89 -0.05 8.21 11.30
CA ARG A 89 0.10 8.36 9.85
C ARG A 89 -0.40 7.12 9.10
N ARG A 90 -0.11 5.91 9.58
CA ARG A 90 -0.65 4.66 9.02
C ARG A 90 -2.18 4.62 9.08
N GLN A 91 -2.80 5.04 10.19
CA GLN A 91 -4.26 5.13 10.29
C GLN A 91 -4.86 6.18 9.36
N VAL A 92 -4.23 7.36 9.26
CA VAL A 92 -4.67 8.42 8.37
C VAL A 92 -4.61 7.95 6.91
N THR A 93 -3.51 7.33 6.52
CA THR A 93 -3.30 6.88 5.13
C THR A 93 -4.33 5.82 4.74
N LEU A 94 -4.64 4.85 5.60
CA LEU A 94 -5.70 3.87 5.35
C LEU A 94 -7.08 4.54 5.21
N ARG A 95 -7.41 5.53 6.06
CA ARG A 95 -8.67 6.27 5.94
C ARG A 95 -8.77 7.08 4.65
N LEU A 96 -7.66 7.61 4.16
CA LEU A 96 -7.63 8.33 2.89
C LEU A 96 -7.87 7.38 1.72
N LEU A 97 -7.28 6.17 1.76
CA LEU A 97 -7.54 5.13 0.77
C LEU A 97 -9.02 4.75 0.74
N TYR A 98 -9.63 4.50 1.90
CA TYR A 98 -11.06 4.15 1.99
C TYR A 98 -11.96 5.27 1.49
N ARG A 99 -11.65 6.52 1.85
CA ARG A 99 -12.39 7.68 1.32
C ARG A 99 -12.28 7.73 -0.19
N LEU A 100 -11.09 7.55 -0.76
CA LEU A 100 -10.89 7.57 -2.20
C LEU A 100 -11.69 6.47 -2.90
N ARG A 101 -11.71 5.26 -2.34
CA ARG A 101 -12.54 4.15 -2.84
C ARG A 101 -14.03 4.48 -2.78
N ASP A 102 -14.50 5.04 -1.67
CA ASP A 102 -15.92 5.38 -1.51
C ASP A 102 -16.35 6.54 -2.43
N GLU A 103 -15.43 7.46 -2.75
CA GLU A 103 -15.64 8.57 -3.69
C GLU A 103 -15.51 8.14 -5.16
N ASN A 104 -14.69 7.13 -5.44
CA ASN A 104 -14.52 6.50 -6.75
C ASN A 104 -14.90 5.02 -6.68
N PRO A 105 -16.21 4.68 -6.65
CA PRO A 105 -16.64 3.32 -6.82
C PRO A 105 -16.39 2.93 -8.29
N LYS A 106 -15.15 2.60 -8.63
CA LYS A 106 -14.90 1.83 -9.85
C LYS A 106 -15.56 0.47 -9.59
N GLY A 107 -16.75 0.32 -10.16
CA GLY A 107 -17.55 -0.90 -10.09
C GLY A 107 -17.02 -2.01 -10.97
#